data_AF-A0AAW6PW77-F1
#
_entry.id   AF-A0AAW6PW77-F1
#
_cell.length_a   1.000
_cell.length_b   1.000
_cell.length_c   1.000
_cell.angle_alpha   90.00
_cell.angle_beta   90.00
_cell.angle_gamma   90.00
#
_symmetry.space_group_name_H-M   'P 1'
#
loop_
_entity.id
_entity.type
_entity.pdbx_description
1 polymer ?
#
loop_
_entity_poly.entity_id
_entity_poly.type
_entity_poly.pdbx_seq_one_letter_code
_entity_poly.pdbx_strand_id
1 'polypeptide(L)' 'MNRFGTADNQRNEPENYDSALGRAIALWGMGRSISMALAAELIEQGFDLPSLEARHSR' A
#
# COMPACT_ATOMS: atom_id res chain seq x y z
N MET A 1 0.64 -5.34 -43.49
CA MET A 1 -0.36 -4.35 -43.02
C MET A 1 -0.47 -4.50 -41.50
N ASN A 2 -0.06 -3.47 -40.76
CA ASN A 2 0.06 -3.47 -39.30
C ASN A 2 -1.30 -3.59 -38.61
N ARG A 3 -1.36 -4.30 -37.47
CA ARG A 3 -1.50 -3.66 -36.15
C ARG A 3 -1.33 -4.68 -35.02
N PHE A 4 -0.16 -4.57 -34.39
CA PHE A 4 0.08 -4.86 -32.98
C PHE A 4 -1.19 -4.74 -32.14
N GLY A 5 -1.63 -5.87 -31.57
CA GLY A 5 -2.45 -5.86 -30.36
C GLY A 5 -1.54 -5.46 -29.21
N THR A 6 -1.32 -4.15 -29.08
CA THR A 6 -0.59 -3.51 -28.00
C THR A 6 -1.09 -4.05 -26.67
N ALA A 7 -0.12 -4.48 -25.85
CA ALA A 7 -0.22 -4.74 -24.42
C ALA A 7 -1.48 -4.14 -23.79
N ASP A 8 -2.41 -5.02 -23.40
CA ASP A 8 -3.43 -4.67 -22.40
C ASP A 8 -2.68 -4.49 -21.08
N ASN A 9 -2.10 -3.30 -20.96
CA ASN A 9 -2.12 -2.46 -19.79
C ASN A 9 -2.88 -3.16 -18.64
N GLN A 10 -2.16 -3.97 -17.86
CA GLN A 10 -2.55 -4.33 -16.51
C GLN A 10 -2.57 -3.03 -15.72
N ARG A 11 -3.69 -2.33 -15.91
CA ARG A 11 -4.11 -1.13 -15.24
C ARG A 11 -4.14 -1.51 -13.79
N ASN A 12 -3.08 -1.16 -13.07
CA ASN A 12 -3.09 -0.67 -11.70
C ASN A 12 -4.47 -0.86 -11.06
N GLU A 13 -4.75 -2.08 -10.61
CA GLU A 13 -5.96 -2.36 -9.85
C GLU A 13 -5.78 -1.61 -8.53
N PRO A 14 -6.59 -0.60 -8.20
CA PRO A 14 -6.58 -0.03 -6.86
C PRO A 14 -7.31 -0.98 -5.90
N GLU A 15 -7.16 -2.29 -6.06
CA GLU A 15 -7.95 -3.31 -5.36
C GLU A 15 -7.40 -3.66 -3.97
N ASN A 16 -6.27 -3.09 -3.56
CA ASN A 16 -5.64 -3.43 -2.28
C ASN A 16 -5.73 -2.29 -1.24
N TYR A 17 -6.80 -1.51 -1.26
CA TYR A 17 -7.18 -0.72 -0.08
C TYR A 17 -7.69 -1.59 1.09
N ASP A 18 -7.98 -2.88 0.85
CA ASP A 18 -8.30 -3.86 1.89
C ASP A 18 -7.05 -4.45 2.57
N SER A 19 -5.85 -4.28 1.99
CA SER A 19 -4.61 -4.76 2.59
C SER A 19 -4.21 -3.94 3.82
N ALA A 20 -3.53 -4.58 4.78
CA ALA A 20 -2.99 -3.93 5.97
C ALA A 20 -2.17 -2.67 5.64
N LEU A 21 -1.48 -2.66 4.49
CA LEU A 21 -0.78 -1.51 3.94
C LEU A 21 -1.69 -0.34 3.55
N GLY A 22 -2.78 -0.59 2.83
CA GLY A 22 -3.74 0.45 2.46
C GLY A 22 -4.36 1.13 3.67
N ARG A 23 -4.72 0.32 4.68
CA ARG A 23 -5.21 0.81 5.98
C ARG A 23 -4.17 1.66 6.72
N ALA A 24 -2.91 1.22 6.73
CA ALA A 24 -1.84 1.96 7.40
C ALA A 24 -1.55 3.31 6.73
N ILE A 25 -1.48 3.34 5.40
CA ILE A 25 -1.29 4.57 4.63
C ILE A 25 -2.44 5.54 4.86
N ALA A 26 -3.68 5.07 4.90
CA ALA A 26 -4.84 5.91 5.17
C ALA A 26 -4.79 6.53 6.57
N LEU A 27 -4.38 5.76 7.58
CA LEU A 27 -4.22 6.23 8.95
C LEU A 27 -3.11 7.28 9.06
N TRP A 28 -1.93 7.01 8.50
CA TRP A 28 -0.83 7.96 8.49
C TRP A 28 -1.16 9.22 7.69
N GLY A 29 -1.88 9.10 6.56
CA GLY A 29 -2.36 10.25 5.79
C GLY A 29 -3.36 11.13 6.54
N MET A 30 -4.03 10.60 7.57
CA MET A 30 -4.85 11.36 8.51
C MET A 30 -4.04 11.90 9.71
N GLY A 31 -2.72 11.68 9.76
CA GLY A 31 -1.86 12.03 10.89
C GLY A 31 -2.06 11.12 12.10
N ARG A 32 -2.59 9.91 11.90
CA ARG A 32 -2.92 8.96 12.96
C ARG A 32 -1.95 7.79 12.94
N SER A 33 -1.47 7.39 14.12
CA SER A 33 -0.65 6.18 14.24
C SER A 33 -1.48 4.92 14.01
N ILE A 34 -0.84 3.89 13.48
CA ILE A 34 -1.46 2.58 13.25
C ILE A 34 -1.48 1.76 14.55
N SER A 35 -2.50 0.89 14.68
CA SER A 35 -2.58 -0.04 15.81
C SER A 35 -1.44 -1.07 15.76
N MET A 36 -0.99 -1.53 16.94
CA MET A 36 0.09 -2.52 17.05
C MET A 36 -0.23 -3.85 16.33
N ALA A 37 -1.50 -4.24 16.26
CA ALA A 37 -1.92 -5.41 15.47
C ALA A 37 -1.70 -5.20 13.96
N LEU A 38 -2.03 -4.02 13.44
CA LEU A 38 -1.81 -3.67 12.03
C LEU A 38 -0.33 -3.57 11.71
N ALA A 39 0.46 -3.04 12.67
CA ALA A 39 1.91 -3.01 12.59
C ALA A 39 2.51 -4.42 12.50
N ALA A 40 2.02 -5.36 13.32
CA ALA A 40 2.45 -6.75 13.27
C ALA A 40 2.11 -7.39 11.92
N GLU A 41 0.87 -7.22 11.42
CA GLU A 41 0.47 -7.76 10.11
C GLU A 41 1.35 -7.25 8.96
N LEU A 42 1.76 -5.98 9.01
CA LEU A 42 2.68 -5.40 8.03
C LEU A 42 4.06 -6.05 8.09
N ILE A 43 4.60 -6.24 9.29
CA ILE A 43 5.91 -6.89 9.48
C ILE A 43 5.84 -8.36 9.05
N GLU A 44 4.76 -9.06 9.36
CA GLU A 44 4.55 -10.47 8.96
C GLU A 44 4.43 -10.62 7.45
N GLN A 45 3.87 -9.61 6.76
CA GLN A 45 3.85 -9.54 5.31
C GLN A 45 5.21 -9.07 4.70
N GLY A 46 6.18 -8.75 5.54
CA GLY A 46 7.53 -8.33 5.12
C GLY A 46 7.66 -6.84 4.81
N PHE A 47 6.70 -6.01 5.23
CA PHE A 47 6.76 -4.56 5.07
C PHE A 47 7.60 -3.91 6.17
N ASP A 48 8.39 -2.91 5.78
CA ASP A 48 9.21 -2.13 6.70
C ASP A 48 8.40 -0.97 7.29
N LEU A 49 7.89 -1.18 8.51
CA LEU A 49 7.13 -0.18 9.25
C LEU A 49 7.84 1.18 9.42
N PRO A 50 9.11 1.23 9.88
CA PRO A 50 9.74 2.52 10.16
C PRO A 50 9.94 3.34 8.88
N SER A 51 10.25 2.71 7.74
CA SER A 51 10.33 3.41 6.45
C SER A 51 8.98 3.93 5.98
N LEU A 52 7.90 3.16 6.21
CA LEU A 52 6.54 3.56 5.86
C LEU A 52 6.04 4.72 6.73
N GLU A 53 6.24 4.65 8.04
CA GLU A 53 5.86 5.70 8.98
C GLU A 53 6.62 7.01 8.69
N ALA A 54 7.94 6.94 8.46
CA ALA A 54 8.75 8.12 8.12
C ALA A 54 8.29 8.79 6.81
N ARG A 55 7.75 8.01 5.87
CA ARG A 55 7.26 8.52 4.58
C ARG A 55 5.85 9.11 4.65
N HIS A 56 5.00 8.61 5.54
CA HIS A 56 3.57 8.95 5.56
C HIS A 56 3.10 9.72 6.79
N SER A 57 3.83 9.70 7.90
CA SER A 57 3.45 10.36 9.17
C SER A 57 3.90 11.84 9.24
N ARG A 58 4.10 12.51 8.10
CA ARG A 58 4.62 13.88 8.04
C ARG A 58 3.55 14.95 8.23
#